data_AF-A0A2N5JM48-F1
#
_entry.id   AF-A0A2N5JM48-F1
#
_cell.length_a   1.000
_cell.length_b   1.000
_cell.length_c   1.000
_cell.angle_alpha   90.00
_cell.angle_beta   90.00
_cell.angle_gamma   90.00
#
_symmetry.space_group_name_H-M   'P 1'
#
loop_
_entity.id
_entity.type
_entity.pdbx_description
1 polymer ?
#
loop_
_entity_poly.entity_id
_entity_poly.type
_entity_poly.pdbx_seq_one_letter_code
_entity_poly.pdbx_strand_id
1 'polypeptide(L)'
;MLTKDLFKEVLLQPAQNGANKLYIVSGYATVATAFHHLQSLRQNNYQVSVEVIVGMSAADGLSESNHKGFQKLVQNDFSGAFSCSYLTFADGDCFT
;
A
#
# COMPACT_ATOMS: atom_id res chain seq x y z
N MET A 1 22.10 7.72 -4.14
CA MET A 1 20.99 7.12 -4.91
C MET A 1 20.72 5.75 -4.32
N LEU A 2 19.49 5.45 -3.89
CA LEU A 2 19.10 4.12 -3.44
C LEU A 2 18.96 3.22 -4.69
N THR A 3 19.93 2.35 -4.94
CA THR A 3 19.93 1.48 -6.13
C THR A 3 19.99 -0.01 -5.82
N LYS A 4 20.18 -0.36 -4.55
CA LYS A 4 20.26 -1.75 -4.07
C LYS A 4 19.31 -1.91 -2.90
N ASP A 5 18.71 -3.10 -2.79
CA ASP A 5 17.88 -3.52 -1.66
C ASP A 5 16.76 -2.54 -1.28
N LEU A 6 16.21 -1.80 -2.26
CA LEU A 6 15.14 -0.81 -2.08
C LEU A 6 13.97 -1.34 -1.27
N PHE A 7 13.58 -2.60 -1.50
CA PHE A 7 12.51 -3.24 -0.72
C PHE A 7 12.85 -3.28 0.78
N LYS A 8 14.08 -3.68 1.12
CA LYS A 8 14.51 -3.73 2.52
C LYS A 8 14.66 -2.32 3.09
N GLU A 9 15.44 -1.47 2.43
CA GLU A 9 15.82 -0.14 2.94
C GLU A 9 14.61 0.79 3.08
N VAL A 10 13.65 0.73 2.14
CA VAL A 10 12.51 1.67 2.11
C VAL A 10 11.27 1.08 2.77
N LEU A 11 11.03 -0.23 2.66
CA LEU A 11 9.77 -0.84 3.11
C LEU A 11 9.89 -1.68 4.39
N LEU A 12 11.08 -2.19 4.75
CA LEU A 12 11.26 -2.99 5.97
C LEU A 12 12.03 -2.24 7.07
N GLN A 13 13.11 -1.56 6.70
CA GLN A 13 14.00 -0.91 7.65
C GLN A 13 13.31 0.16 8.51
N PRO A 14 12.33 0.95 8.01
CA PRO A 14 11.59 1.87 8.87
C PRO A 14 10.87 1.15 10.01
N ALA A 15 10.27 -0.02 9.75
CA ALA A 15 9.63 -0.84 10.78
C ALA A 15 10.68 -1.44 11.73
N GLN A 16 11.82 -1.89 11.21
CA GLN A 16 12.96 -2.35 12.02
C GLN A 16 13.47 -1.24 12.97
N ASN A 17 13.45 0.01 12.53
CA ASN A 17 13.88 1.18 13.29
C ASN A 17 12.83 1.66 14.30
N GLY A 18 11.72 0.94 14.47
CA GLY A 18 10.70 1.23 15.48
C GLY A 18 9.52 2.06 14.99
N ALA A 19 9.36 2.28 13.68
CA ALA A 19 8.13 2.87 13.16
C ALA A 19 6.94 1.95 13.43
N ASN A 20 5.86 2.52 13.96
CA ASN A 20 4.60 1.82 14.25
C ASN A 20 3.55 2.01 13.14
N LYS A 21 3.79 2.92 12.19
CA LYS A 21 2.96 3.12 10.99
C LYS A 21 3.81 3.54 9.79
N LEU A 22 3.52 2.94 8.63
CA LEU A 22 4.12 3.29 7.33
C LEU A 22 3.04 3.82 6.39
N TYR A 23 3.34 4.94 5.74
CA TYR A 23 2.50 5.52 4.70
C TYR A 23 3.19 5.36 3.35
N ILE A 24 2.49 4.78 2.38
CA ILE A 24 2.99 4.52 1.04
C ILE A 24 2.10 5.25 0.05
N VAL A 25 2.70 6.17 -0.71
CA VAL A 25 2.02 6.85 -1.82
C VAL A 25 2.62 6.31 -3.11
N SER A 26 1.78 5.73 -3.97
CA SER A 26 2.21 5.21 -5.26
C SER A 26 1.22 5.59 -6.34
N GLY A 27 1.70 5.85 -7.55
CA GLY A 27 0.83 5.97 -8.72
C GLY A 27 0.02 4.70 -8.94
N TYR A 28 0.69 3.54 -8.88
CA TYR A 28 0.08 2.23 -9.04
C TYR A 28 0.47 1.30 -7.90
N ALA A 29 -0.48 0.47 -7.47
CA ALA A 29 -0.21 -0.61 -6.55
C ALA A 29 -1.02 -1.83 -6.96
N THR A 30 -0.45 -3.01 -6.75
CA THR A 30 -1.16 -4.28 -6.92
C THR A 30 -1.35 -4.96 -5.58
N VAL A 31 -2.32 -5.87 -5.51
CA VAL A 31 -2.55 -6.67 -4.31
C VAL A 31 -1.32 -7.52 -3.98
N ALA A 32 -0.63 -8.04 -5.00
CA ALA A 32 0.57 -8.84 -4.82
C ALA A 32 1.70 -8.05 -4.14
N THR A 33 1.93 -6.79 -4.54
CA THR A 33 2.98 -5.95 -3.93
C THR A 33 2.66 -5.60 -2.48
N ALA A 34 1.40 -5.29 -2.17
CA ALA A 34 0.97 -5.02 -0.79
C ALA A 34 1.05 -6.28 0.07
N PHE A 35 0.58 -7.43 -0.44
CA PHE A 35 0.65 -8.70 0.27
C PHE A 35 2.09 -9.11 0.57
N HIS A 36 3.00 -9.00 -0.41
CA HIS A 36 4.41 -9.32 -0.21
C HIS A 36 5.06 -8.44 0.88
N HIS A 37 4.75 -7.14 0.89
CA HIS A 37 5.22 -6.23 1.93
C HIS A 37 4.69 -6.60 3.32
N LEU A 38 3.37 -6.74 3.45
CA LEU A 38 2.71 -7.10 4.71
C LEU A 38 3.16 -8.46 5.25
N GLN A 39 3.31 -9.45 4.36
CA GLN A 39 3.82 -10.77 4.73
C GLN A 39 5.28 -10.70 5.21
N SER A 40 6.12 -9.89 4.55
CA SER A 40 7.50 -9.68 4.98
C SER A 40 7.58 -9.03 6.36
N LEU A 41 6.74 -8.02 6.63
CA LEU A 41 6.65 -7.40 7.96
C LEU A 41 6.22 -8.42 9.03
N ARG A 42 5.20 -9.24 8.73
CA ARG A 42 4.72 -10.31 9.62
C ARG A 42 5.81 -11.35 9.90
N GLN A 43 6.53 -11.80 8.87
CA GLN A 43 7.60 -12.80 9.00
C GLN A 43 8.77 -12.31 9.86
N ASN A 44 9.03 -11.00 9.86
CA ASN A 44 10.04 -10.37 10.70
C ASN A 44 9.50 -9.94 12.08
N ASN A 45 8.25 -10.28 12.41
CA ASN A 45 7.56 -9.91 13.65
C ASN A 45 7.51 -8.40 13.92
N TYR A 46 7.47 -7.59 12.86
CA TYR A 46 7.35 -6.14 13.00
C TYR A 46 5.89 -5.76 13.27
N GLN A 47 5.64 -5.11 14.42
CA GLN A 47 4.32 -4.59 14.80
C GLN A 47 4.12 -3.20 14.21
N VAL A 48 3.77 -3.16 12.92
CA VAL A 48 3.61 -1.91 12.18
C VAL A 48 2.32 -1.95 11.36
N SER A 49 1.60 -0.84 11.32
CA SER A 49 0.45 -0.66 10.44
C SER A 49 0.89 -0.04 9.10
N VAL A 50 0.24 -0.42 8.00
CA VAL A 50 0.58 0.08 6.66
C VAL A 50 -0.64 0.70 6.01
N GLU A 51 -0.48 1.90 5.47
CA GLU A 51 -1.49 2.63 4.73
C GLU A 51 -0.99 2.94 3.31
N VAL A 52 -1.74 2.49 2.30
CA VAL A 52 -1.39 2.69 0.88
C VAL A 52 -2.39 3.62 0.22
N ILE A 53 -1.89 4.64 -0.48
CA ILE A 53 -2.68 5.53 -1.34
C ILE A 53 -2.28 5.27 -2.80
N VAL A 54 -3.26 4.89 -3.62
CA VAL A 54 -3.06 4.64 -5.07
C VAL A 54 -3.56 5.84 -5.87
N GLY A 55 -2.64 6.52 -6.54
CA GLY A 55 -2.88 7.82 -7.16
C GLY A 55 -3.53 7.77 -8.54
N MET A 56 -3.18 6.79 -9.38
CA MET A 56 -3.63 6.73 -10.78
C MET A 56 -4.99 6.05 -10.96
N SER A 57 -5.63 5.63 -9.87
CA SER A 57 -6.94 4.97 -9.88
C SER A 57 -8.02 5.77 -10.60
N ALA A 58 -7.96 7.10 -10.52
CA ALA A 58 -8.92 8.00 -11.14
C ALA A 58 -8.74 8.11 -12.67
N ALA A 59 -7.49 8.13 -13.13
CA ALA A 59 -7.15 8.33 -14.54
C ALA A 59 -7.18 7.01 -15.33
N ASP A 60 -6.56 5.97 -14.78
CA ASP A 60 -6.35 4.70 -15.48
C ASP A 60 -7.26 3.57 -14.98
N GLY A 61 -8.03 3.84 -13.92
CA GLY A 61 -8.85 2.84 -13.26
C GLY A 61 -8.05 1.89 -12.38
N LEU A 62 -8.77 0.92 -11.82
CA LEU A 62 -8.22 -0.20 -11.05
C LEU A 62 -8.93 -1.46 -11.50
N SER A 63 -8.17 -2.55 -11.72
CA SER A 63 -8.81 -3.82 -12.07
C SER A 63 -9.69 -4.33 -10.92
N GLU A 64 -10.83 -4.93 -11.25
CA GLU A 64 -11.75 -5.51 -10.26
C GLU A 64 -11.04 -6.56 -9.38
N SER A 65 -10.13 -7.34 -9.98
CA SER A 65 -9.30 -8.31 -9.27
C SER A 65 -8.41 -7.65 -8.21
N ASN A 66 -7.78 -6.52 -8.52
CA ASN A 66 -6.98 -5.78 -7.55
C ASN A 66 -7.87 -5.15 -6.49
N HIS A 67 -9.01 -4.55 -6.86
CA HIS A 67 -9.95 -3.98 -5.90
C HIS A 67 -10.42 -5.01 -4.87
N LYS A 68 -10.93 -6.16 -5.34
CA LYS A 68 -11.40 -7.26 -4.49
C LYS A 68 -10.29 -7.84 -3.63
N GLY A 69 -9.09 -7.98 -4.18
CA GLY A 69 -7.94 -8.45 -3.42
C GLY A 69 -7.52 -7.47 -2.32
N PHE A 70 -7.53 -6.15 -2.57
CA PHE A 70 -7.27 -5.15 -1.55
C PHE A 70 -8.33 -5.17 -0.45
N GLN A 71 -9.61 -5.30 -0.81
CA GLN A 71 -10.69 -5.47 0.18
C GLN A 71 -10.44 -6.69 1.07
N LYS A 72 -10.02 -7.83 0.49
CA LYS A 72 -9.68 -9.03 1.27
C LYS A 72 -8.51 -8.79 2.22
N LEU A 73 -7.46 -8.08 1.79
CA LEU A 73 -6.33 -7.73 2.65
C LEU A 73 -6.76 -6.87 3.83
N VAL A 74 -7.58 -5.84 3.58
CA VAL A 74 -8.05 -4.90 4.61
C VAL A 74 -9.03 -5.55 5.59
N GLN A 75 -9.95 -6.39 5.10
CA GLN A 75 -11.03 -6.92 5.94
C GLN A 75 -10.65 -8.22 6.65
N ASN A 76 -9.85 -9.08 6.00
CA ASN A 76 -9.59 -10.44 6.46
C ASN A 76 -8.12 -10.65 6.81
N ASP A 77 -7.23 -10.59 5.80
CA ASP A 77 -5.88 -11.14 5.94
C ASP A 77 -4.98 -10.28 6.86
N PHE A 78 -5.22 -8.96 6.92
CA PHE A 78 -4.45 -7.98 7.71
C PHE A 78 -5.34 -6.94 8.38
N SER A 79 -6.51 -7.37 8.86
CA SER A 79 -7.48 -6.50 9.54
C SER A 79 -6.85 -5.71 10.69
N GLY A 80 -7.08 -4.39 10.70
CA GLY A 80 -6.51 -3.45 11.69
C GLY A 80 -5.03 -3.11 11.48
N ALA A 81 -4.29 -3.85 10.67
CA ALA A 81 -2.88 -3.60 10.36
C ALA A 81 -2.67 -3.00 8.95
N PHE A 82 -3.67 -3.07 8.08
CA PHE A 82 -3.57 -2.56 6.71
C PHE A 82 -4.80 -1.73 6.30
N SER A 83 -4.54 -0.60 5.63
CA SER A 83 -5.55 0.20 4.95
C SER A 83 -5.09 0.57 3.54
N CYS A 84 -6.06 0.73 2.64
CA CYS A 84 -5.83 1.12 1.26
C CYS A 84 -6.87 2.16 0.85
N SER A 85 -6.44 3.21 0.16
CA SER A 85 -7.31 4.26 -0.37
C SER A 85 -6.93 4.60 -1.80
N TYR A 86 -7.93 4.99 -2.57
CA TYR A 86 -7.78 5.37 -3.97
C TYR A 86 -7.98 6.88 -4.07
N LEU A 87 -7.10 7.56 -4.79
CA LEU A 87 -7.42 8.90 -5.26
C LEU A 87 -8.45 8.77 -6.38
N THR A 88 -9.55 9.50 -6.24
CA THR A 88 -10.61 9.66 -7.23
C THR A 88 -10.69 11.14 -7.58
N PHE A 89 -11.05 11.48 -8.82
CA PHE A 89 -11.40 12.86 -9.12
C PHE A 89 -12.65 13.22 -8.29
N ALA A 90 -12.63 14.37 -7.63
CA ALA A 90 -13.85 14.94 -7.10
C ALA A 90 -14.65 15.51 -8.28
N ASP A 91 -15.96 15.22 -8.36
CA ASP A 91 -16.86 15.85 -9.32
C ASP A 91 -16.72 17.38 -9.22
N GLY A 92 -16.05 18.01 -10.20
CA GLY A 92 -15.94 19.48 -10.25
C GLY A 92 -14.81 20.07 -11.09
N ASP A 93 -13.63 19.46 -11.13
CA ASP A 93 -12.47 20.09 -11.79
C ASP A 93 -12.22 19.52 -13.19
N CYS A 94 -13.22 19.67 -14.07
CA CYS A 94 -12.97 19.70 -15.51
C CYS A 94 -12.37 21.07 -15.83
N PHE A 95 -11.05 21.23 -15.65
CA PHE A 95 -10.32 22.35 -16.25
C PHE A 95 -10.22 22.11 -17.76
N THR A 96 -11.29 22.45 -18.48
CA THR A 96 -11.28 22.76 -19.92
C THR A 96 -12.22 23.91 -20.19
#